data_AF-A0DPB1-F1
#
_entry.id   AF-A0DPB1-F1
#
_cell.length_a   1.000
_cell.length_b   1.000
_cell.length_c   1.000
_cell.angle_alpha   90.00
_cell.angle_beta   90.00
_cell.angle_gamma   90.00
#
_symmetry.space_group_name_H-M   'P 1'
#
loop_
_entity.id
_entity.type
_entity.pdbx_description
1 polymer ?
#
loop_
_entity_poly.entity_id
_entity_poly.type
_entity_poly.pdbx_seq_one_letter_code
_entity_poly.pdbx_strand_id
1 'polypeptide(L)'
;MYQFPFFVSMQKNVYVGIYLWEETKLVADKIEQKGICTVRRDNTQFLRDMLNQVLHEILIEQNNKKAVSIVKEKIQQLLNGEINISNLIISKSLSIKIQEPDFVDEDLINKEEEFHSYPDKYHDTNDFRKQPHVKVAQDKVKNKQSNTFQKGDRISYVIVENIPGQQLSENAQDPLEAFKNNYKLNIQYYINQIKIPIIHILEHIIPNPEALFNLNQYTSVPKKTFCNVVQNNGSKKALNKYLKKRITCVNCRDEVPINKPVCFNCRSQQSEILFKISQQLINSQSRFQKYNMICQQCQQSQFDQVICKNEECHTYYKRNQEQIILQNTWDKYDQIYYCEW
;
A
#
# COMPACT_ATOMS: atom_id res chain seq x y z
N MET A 1 23.88 -0.46 33.67
CA MET A 1 23.11 -0.21 32.42
C MET A 1 22.19 -1.40 32.24
N TYR A 2 20.91 -1.24 32.58
CA TYR A 2 20.02 -2.39 32.77
C TYR A 2 19.04 -2.45 31.61
N GLN A 3 19.15 -3.54 30.90
CA GLN A 3 18.42 -3.84 29.70
C GLN A 3 17.52 -5.02 30.09
N PHE A 4 16.25 -4.74 30.43
CA PHE A 4 15.28 -5.73 30.92
C PHE A 4 13.85 -5.28 30.56
N PRO A 5 12.97 -6.11 29.98
CA PRO A 5 13.19 -7.40 29.31
C PRO A 5 13.83 -7.27 27.91
N PHE A 6 14.57 -8.30 27.50
CA PHE A 6 15.28 -8.38 26.22
C PHE A 6 14.69 -9.45 25.30
N PHE A 7 14.43 -9.06 24.07
CA PHE A 7 14.06 -9.94 22.98
C PHE A 7 15.22 -10.03 21.99
N VAL A 8 15.99 -11.11 22.05
CA VAL A 8 17.03 -11.41 21.06
C VAL A 8 16.43 -12.38 20.05
N SER A 9 16.21 -11.90 18.82
CA SER A 9 15.95 -12.82 17.71
C SER A 9 17.25 -13.57 17.41
N MET A 10 17.16 -14.85 17.05
CA MET A 10 18.29 -15.79 16.82
C MET A 10 19.33 -15.34 15.75
N GLN A 11 19.16 -14.19 15.10
CA GLN A 11 20.01 -13.68 14.03
C GLN A 11 21.03 -12.65 14.54
N LYS A 12 22.27 -12.71 14.02
CA LYS A 12 23.31 -11.71 14.30
C LYS A 12 22.79 -10.31 13.98
N ASN A 13 22.97 -9.37 14.92
CA ASN A 13 22.60 -7.95 14.80
C ASN A 13 21.09 -7.63 14.76
N VAL A 14 20.22 -8.52 15.25
CA VAL A 14 18.78 -8.25 15.39
C VAL A 14 18.36 -8.40 16.85
N TYR A 15 17.97 -7.31 17.49
CA TYR A 15 17.46 -7.34 18.86
C TYR A 15 16.45 -6.22 19.12
N VAL A 16 15.60 -6.46 20.11
CA VAL A 16 14.66 -5.49 20.66
C VAL A 16 14.76 -5.55 22.18
N GLY A 17 14.73 -4.42 22.84
CA GLY A 17 14.68 -4.40 24.30
C GLY A 17 14.23 -3.06 24.84
N ILE A 18 14.00 -3.02 26.15
CA ILE A 18 13.67 -1.77 26.84
C ILE A 18 14.93 -1.10 27.35
N TYR A 19 14.99 0.21 27.18
CA TYR A 19 16.00 1.08 27.76
C TYR A 19 15.46 1.72 29.04
N LEU A 20 16.18 1.55 30.15
CA LEU A 20 15.95 2.18 31.43
C LEU A 20 17.16 3.08 31.76
N TRP A 21 16.94 4.39 31.90
CA TRP A 21 18.00 5.35 32.25
C TRP A 21 18.48 5.21 33.70
N GLU A 22 17.60 4.73 34.60
CA GLU A 22 17.87 4.57 36.03
C GLU A 22 17.39 3.20 36.50
N GLU A 23 18.14 2.56 37.42
CA GLU A 23 17.80 1.27 38.01
C GLU A 23 16.48 1.27 38.79
N THR A 24 16.07 2.44 39.31
CA THR A 24 14.90 2.61 40.19
C THR A 24 13.59 2.87 39.45
N LYS A 25 13.63 3.04 38.12
CA LYS A 25 12.43 3.30 37.33
C LYS A 25 11.70 1.99 37.00
N LEU A 26 10.43 1.93 37.38
CA LEU A 26 9.50 0.86 37.00
C LEU A 26 8.86 1.08 35.62
N VAL A 27 9.09 2.23 34.99
CA VAL A 27 8.49 2.61 33.70
C VAL A 27 9.58 2.70 32.63
N ALA A 28 9.36 2.01 31.52
CA ALA A 28 10.22 2.01 30.34
C ALA A 28 10.40 3.43 29.76
N ASP A 29 11.63 3.88 29.58
CA ASP A 29 11.88 5.20 28.96
C ASP A 29 11.80 5.11 27.42
N LYS A 30 12.28 4.01 26.82
CA LYS A 30 12.28 3.82 25.36
C LYS A 30 12.40 2.34 24.98
N ILE A 31 11.76 1.94 23.88
CA ILE A 31 12.03 0.65 23.22
C ILE A 31 13.18 0.84 22.23
N GLU A 32 14.29 0.13 22.44
CA GLU A 32 15.40 0.05 21.50
C GLU A 32 15.16 -1.08 20.51
N GLN A 33 15.25 -0.77 19.21
CA GLN A 33 14.99 -1.71 18.13
C GLN A 33 16.19 -1.65 17.17
N LYS A 34 16.89 -2.77 16.95
CA LYS A 34 17.98 -2.87 15.97
C LYS A 34 17.76 -4.05 15.02
N GLY A 35 17.95 -3.81 13.73
CA GLY A 35 17.88 -4.83 12.67
C GLY A 35 16.47 -5.36 12.35
N ILE A 36 15.47 -5.11 13.20
CA ILE A 36 14.08 -5.55 13.02
C ILE A 36 13.36 -4.81 11.89
N CYS A 37 12.31 -5.42 11.34
CA CYS A 37 11.52 -4.91 10.23
C CYS A 37 10.92 -3.51 10.43
N THR A 38 10.72 -3.06 11.67
CA THR A 38 10.21 -1.71 11.99
C THR A 38 11.18 -0.60 11.57
N VAL A 39 12.49 -0.85 11.67
CA VAL A 39 13.54 0.14 11.36
C VAL A 39 13.92 0.11 9.86
N ARG A 40 13.54 -0.97 9.16
CA ARG A 40 13.84 -1.14 7.74
C ARG A 40 12.86 -0.35 6.86
N ARG A 41 13.42 0.44 5.94
CA ARG A 41 12.65 1.31 5.02
C ARG A 41 11.91 0.52 3.94
N ASP A 42 12.40 -0.67 3.59
CA ASP A 42 11.86 -1.50 2.51
C ASP A 42 10.53 -2.18 2.86
N ASN A 43 10.13 -2.14 4.14
CA ASN A 43 8.87 -2.71 4.60
C ASN A 43 7.72 -1.70 4.47
N THR A 44 6.49 -2.23 4.40
CA THR A 44 5.29 -1.39 4.36
C THR A 44 5.12 -0.63 5.68
N GLN A 45 4.52 0.57 5.61
CA GLN A 45 4.19 1.33 6.83
C GLN A 45 3.23 0.53 7.73
N PHE A 46 2.30 -0.21 7.11
CA PHE A 46 1.38 -1.10 7.82
C PHE A 46 2.10 -2.12 8.71
N LEU A 47 3.12 -2.80 8.17
CA LEU A 47 3.91 -3.76 8.93
C LEU A 47 4.67 -3.09 10.08
N ARG A 48 5.26 -1.91 9.84
CA ARG A 48 5.97 -1.16 10.89
C ARG A 48 5.05 -0.76 12.04
N ASP A 49 3.88 -0.21 11.73
CA ASP A 49 2.92 0.26 12.73
C ASP A 49 2.37 -0.91 13.55
N MET A 50 2.01 -2.01 12.89
CA MET A 50 1.54 -3.22 13.56
C MET A 50 2.61 -3.82 14.47
N LEU A 51 3.86 -3.94 14.00
CA LEU A 51 4.96 -4.46 14.82
C LEU A 51 5.25 -3.57 16.03
N ASN A 52 5.23 -2.24 15.86
CA ASN A 52 5.42 -1.31 16.97
C ASN A 52 4.32 -1.46 18.03
N GLN A 53 3.06 -1.63 17.62
CA GLN A 53 1.94 -1.88 18.55
C GLN A 53 2.12 -3.21 19.28
N VAL A 54 2.47 -4.28 18.56
CA VAL A 54 2.70 -5.61 19.14
C VAL A 54 3.86 -5.59 20.14
N LEU A 55 4.98 -4.97 19.78
CA LEU A 55 6.14 -4.84 20.67
C LEU A 55 5.83 -4.00 21.91
N HIS A 56 5.05 -2.93 21.77
CA HIS A 56 4.60 -2.12 22.90
C HIS A 56 3.79 -2.96 23.90
N GLU A 57 2.81 -3.73 23.42
CA GLU A 57 1.97 -4.56 24.28
C GLU A 57 2.74 -5.71 24.96
N ILE A 58 3.74 -6.27 24.29
CA ILE A 58 4.57 -7.36 24.84
C ILE A 58 5.55 -6.81 25.88
N LEU A 59 6.26 -5.73 25.56
CA LEU A 59 7.39 -5.26 26.37
C LEU A 59 6.94 -4.35 27.51
N ILE A 60 5.98 -3.45 27.26
CA ILE A 60 5.54 -2.45 28.23
C ILE A 60 4.35 -2.99 29.02
N GLU A 61 3.27 -3.38 28.33
CA GLU A 61 2.03 -3.83 28.99
C GLU A 61 2.07 -5.28 29.48
N GLN A 62 3.07 -6.06 29.04
CA GLN A 62 3.24 -7.49 29.34
C GLN A 62 1.98 -8.33 29.03
N ASN A 63 1.19 -7.91 28.05
CA ASN A 63 -0.09 -8.54 27.70
C ASN A 63 0.00 -9.32 26.39
N ASN A 64 0.46 -10.57 26.50
CA ASN A 64 0.62 -11.48 25.37
C ASN A 64 -0.70 -11.77 24.64
N LYS A 65 -1.83 -11.85 25.37
CA LYS A 65 -3.14 -12.13 24.77
C LYS A 65 -3.61 -10.96 23.89
N LYS A 66 -3.41 -9.73 24.38
CA LYS A 66 -3.78 -8.52 23.65
C LYS A 66 -2.93 -8.33 22.40
N ALA A 67 -1.62 -8.60 22.49
CA ALA A 67 -0.72 -8.60 21.34
C ALA A 67 -1.23 -9.53 20.21
N VAL A 68 -1.68 -10.74 20.55
CA VAL A 68 -2.27 -11.68 19.58
C VAL A 68 -3.57 -11.15 18.98
N SER A 69 -4.45 -10.55 19.79
CA SER A 69 -5.70 -9.98 19.26
C SER A 69 -5.45 -8.86 18.27
N ILE A 70 -4.43 -8.02 18.49
CA ILE A 70 -4.06 -6.95 17.56
C ILE A 70 -3.63 -7.53 16.22
N VAL A 71 -2.78 -8.56 16.22
CA VAL A 71 -2.36 -9.23 14.98
C VAL A 71 -3.56 -9.78 14.22
N LYS A 72 -4.48 -10.46 14.91
CA LYS A 72 -5.70 -11.01 14.30
C LYS A 72 -6.58 -9.92 13.68
N GLU A 73 -6.80 -8.83 14.40
CA GLU A 73 -7.60 -7.69 13.92
C GLU A 73 -6.96 -7.05 12.68
N LYS A 74 -5.63 -6.85 12.69
CA LYS A 74 -4.88 -6.26 11.58
C LYS A 74 -4.89 -7.16 10.34
N ILE A 75 -4.74 -8.47 10.51
CA ILE A 75 -4.88 -9.45 9.42
C ILE A 75 -6.30 -9.40 8.84
N GLN A 76 -7.32 -9.32 9.69
CA GLN A 76 -8.71 -9.21 9.25
C GLN A 76 -8.97 -7.92 8.47
N GLN A 77 -8.48 -6.77 8.94
CA GLN A 77 -8.55 -5.49 8.22
C GLN A 77 -7.89 -5.57 6.83
N LEU A 78 -6.76 -6.27 6.74
CA LEU A 78 -6.05 -6.51 5.48
C LEU A 78 -6.84 -7.42 4.53
N LEU A 79 -7.42 -8.51 5.04
CA LEU A 79 -8.27 -9.42 4.26
C LEU A 79 -9.55 -8.76 3.76
N ASN A 80 -10.12 -7.85 4.55
CA ASN A 80 -11.31 -7.07 4.16
C ASN A 80 -11.00 -5.97 3.14
N GLY A 81 -9.73 -5.64 2.92
CA GLY A 81 -9.30 -4.53 2.06
C GLY A 81 -9.58 -3.14 2.65
N GLU A 82 -9.66 -3.03 3.98
CA GLU A 82 -9.93 -1.76 4.68
C GLU A 82 -8.69 -0.86 4.81
N ILE A 83 -7.51 -1.41 4.51
CA ILE A 83 -6.25 -0.69 4.62
C ILE A 83 -6.04 0.20 3.41
N ASN A 84 -5.78 1.48 3.68
CA ASN A 84 -5.42 2.43 2.64
C ASN A 84 -4.11 2.02 1.95
N ILE A 85 -4.09 2.10 0.62
CA ILE A 85 -2.94 1.78 -0.24
C ILE A 85 -1.66 2.54 0.14
N SER A 86 -1.73 3.76 0.68
CA SER A 86 -0.58 4.50 1.22
C SER A 86 0.20 3.74 2.29
N ASN A 87 -0.46 2.87 3.06
CA ASN A 87 0.18 2.09 4.11
C ASN A 87 0.81 0.79 3.58
N LEU A 88 0.48 0.39 2.35
CA LEU A 88 0.96 -0.81 1.67
C LEU A 88 2.06 -0.51 0.64
N ILE A 89 2.50 0.75 0.52
CA ILE A 89 3.59 1.14 -0.37
C ILE A 89 4.90 0.53 0.10
N ILE A 90 5.62 -0.08 -0.84
CA ILE A 90 6.97 -0.60 -0.68
C ILE A 90 7.91 0.33 -1.42
N SER A 91 9.08 0.61 -0.85
CA SER A 91 10.08 1.47 -1.46
C SER A 91 11.41 0.73 -1.52
N LYS A 92 12.08 0.70 -2.67
CA LYS A 92 13.43 0.09 -2.84
C LYS A 92 14.34 1.00 -3.65
N SER A 93 15.62 1.04 -3.29
CA SER A 93 16.66 1.80 -4.00
C SER A 93 17.08 1.11 -5.30
N LEU A 94 17.19 1.88 -6.38
CA LEU A 94 17.70 1.40 -7.65
C LEU A 94 19.20 1.14 -7.60
N SER A 95 19.61 -0.01 -8.13
CA SER A 95 21.04 -0.35 -8.30
C SER A 95 21.63 0.18 -9.61
N ILE A 96 20.78 0.59 -10.56
CA ILE A 96 21.14 1.01 -11.92
C ILE A 96 20.49 2.36 -12.27
N LYS A 97 21.10 3.08 -13.21
CA LYS A 97 20.50 4.28 -13.81
C LYS A 97 19.50 3.85 -14.89
N ILE A 98 18.40 4.58 -15.04
CA ILE A 98 17.35 4.35 -16.05
C ILE A 98 17.05 5.69 -16.74
N GLN A 99 17.05 5.75 -18.07
CA GLN A 99 16.79 6.98 -18.84
C GLN A 99 16.08 6.68 -20.18
N GLU A 100 15.38 7.66 -20.76
CA GLU A 100 15.04 7.62 -22.19
C GLU A 100 16.34 7.80 -23.03
N PRO A 101 16.63 7.05 -24.11
CA PRO A 101 15.96 5.91 -24.73
C PRO A 101 16.81 4.63 -24.60
N ASP A 102 16.76 3.95 -23.46
CA ASP A 102 17.19 2.54 -23.40
C ASP A 102 16.09 1.64 -23.99
N PHE A 103 15.75 1.85 -25.27
CA PHE A 103 15.15 0.79 -26.09
C PHE A 103 16.27 -0.18 -26.42
N VAL A 104 16.60 -1.06 -25.48
CA VAL A 104 17.30 -2.29 -25.83
C VAL A 104 16.29 -3.07 -26.66
N ASP A 105 16.57 -3.22 -27.97
CA ASP A 105 15.84 -4.14 -28.83
C ASP A 105 15.69 -5.48 -28.09
N GLU A 106 14.47 -6.00 -28.00
CA GLU A 106 14.25 -7.36 -27.48
C GLU A 106 15.11 -8.40 -28.24
N ASP A 107 15.54 -8.05 -29.46
CA ASP A 107 16.46 -8.84 -30.30
C ASP A 107 17.92 -8.91 -29.80
N LEU A 108 18.35 -8.05 -28.88
CA LEU A 108 19.68 -8.15 -28.24
C LEU A 108 19.69 -9.10 -27.04
N ILE A 109 18.52 -9.40 -26.45
CA ILE A 109 18.38 -10.39 -25.36
C ILE A 109 18.67 -11.80 -25.87
N ASN A 110 18.33 -12.09 -27.14
CA ASN A 110 18.52 -13.41 -27.74
C ASN A 110 19.89 -13.61 -28.41
N LYS A 111 20.73 -12.56 -28.52
CA LYS A 111 22.05 -12.65 -29.17
C LYS A 111 23.22 -12.84 -28.21
N GLU A 112 23.05 -12.58 -26.91
CA GLU A 112 24.10 -12.80 -25.91
C GLU A 112 24.23 -14.28 -25.48
N GLU A 113 23.31 -15.16 -25.87
CA GLU A 113 23.35 -16.59 -25.50
C GLU A 113 24.47 -17.39 -26.22
N GLU A 114 25.06 -16.89 -27.31
CA GLU A 114 26.05 -17.66 -28.09
C GLU A 114 27.52 -17.34 -27.78
N PHE A 115 27.84 -16.38 -26.91
CA PHE A 115 29.22 -15.95 -26.69
C PHE A 115 29.63 -15.80 -25.22
N HIS A 116 29.60 -16.89 -24.45
CA HIS A 116 30.49 -17.04 -23.29
C HIS A 116 30.88 -18.50 -23.04
N SER A 117 31.94 -18.92 -23.73
CA SER A 117 32.76 -20.07 -23.37
C SER A 117 33.80 -19.64 -22.32
N TYR A 118 33.38 -19.39 -21.08
CA TYR A 118 34.24 -19.48 -19.88
C TYR A 118 33.37 -19.55 -18.61
N PRO A 119 33.59 -20.51 -17.70
CA PRO A 119 32.67 -20.75 -16.58
C PRO A 119 33.01 -19.86 -15.39
N ASP A 120 32.44 -18.65 -15.35
CA ASP A 120 32.56 -17.78 -14.17
C ASP A 120 31.42 -18.02 -13.16
N LYS A 121 31.83 -18.30 -11.92
CA LYS A 121 30.98 -18.56 -10.74
C LYS A 121 30.38 -17.29 -10.14
N TYR A 122 29.72 -16.44 -10.94
CA TYR A 122 29.03 -15.25 -10.45
C TYR A 122 27.62 -15.12 -11.06
N HIS A 123 26.66 -14.82 -10.19
CA HIS A 123 25.21 -14.80 -10.42
C HIS A 123 24.76 -14.08 -11.70
N ASP A 124 23.79 -14.69 -12.40
CA ASP A 124 23.06 -14.16 -13.56
C ASP A 124 22.79 -12.65 -13.49
N THR A 125 23.40 -11.90 -14.41
CA THR A 125 23.18 -10.45 -14.61
C THR A 125 21.74 -10.12 -15.05
N ASN A 126 20.97 -11.13 -15.46
CA ASN A 126 19.59 -11.02 -15.91
C ASN A 126 18.55 -10.84 -14.78
N ASP A 127 18.87 -11.19 -13.53
CA ASP A 127 17.90 -11.17 -12.42
C ASP A 127 17.65 -9.74 -11.87
N PHE A 128 18.67 -8.88 -11.88
CA PHE A 128 18.55 -7.49 -11.42
C PHE A 128 17.57 -6.65 -12.25
N ARG A 129 17.43 -6.95 -13.54
CA ARG A 129 16.53 -6.25 -14.45
C ARG A 129 15.06 -6.63 -14.25
N LYS A 130 14.80 -7.80 -13.65
CA LYS A 130 13.46 -8.35 -13.41
C LYS A 130 12.91 -8.01 -12.02
N GLN A 131 13.40 -6.95 -11.39
CA GLN A 131 12.93 -6.53 -10.06
C GLN A 131 11.72 -5.58 -10.14
N PRO A 132 10.75 -5.67 -9.20
CA PRO A 132 9.54 -4.84 -9.19
C PRO A 132 9.77 -3.33 -9.34
N HIS A 133 10.72 -2.78 -8.59
CA HIS A 133 11.00 -1.34 -8.59
C HIS A 133 11.72 -0.86 -9.85
N VAL A 134 12.51 -1.74 -10.49
CA VAL A 134 13.13 -1.46 -11.80
C VAL A 134 12.05 -1.38 -12.88
N LYS A 135 11.10 -2.32 -12.88
CA LYS A 135 9.98 -2.34 -13.81
C LYS A 135 9.12 -1.08 -13.70
N VAL A 136 8.74 -0.69 -12.48
CA VAL A 136 7.97 0.54 -12.25
C VAL A 136 8.73 1.78 -12.71
N ALA A 137 10.03 1.87 -12.42
CA ALA A 137 10.86 2.98 -12.88
C ALA A 137 10.91 3.07 -14.42
N GLN A 138 11.07 1.93 -15.10
CA GLN A 138 11.00 1.87 -16.57
C GLN A 138 9.63 2.33 -17.09
N ASP A 139 8.53 1.89 -16.47
CA ASP A 139 7.18 2.27 -16.89
C ASP A 139 6.93 3.77 -16.67
N LYS A 140 7.48 4.38 -15.60
CA LYS A 140 7.43 5.83 -15.38
C LYS A 140 8.16 6.62 -16.46
N VAL A 141 9.34 6.13 -16.88
CA VAL A 141 10.11 6.73 -17.96
C VAL A 141 9.35 6.61 -19.28
N LYS A 142 8.86 5.41 -19.62
CA LYS A 142 8.05 5.15 -20.83
C LYS A 142 6.79 6.03 -20.91
N ASN A 143 6.15 6.28 -19.77
CA ASN A 143 4.95 7.11 -19.66
C ASN A 143 5.27 8.62 -19.55
N LYS A 144 6.53 9.05 -19.71
CA LYS A 144 6.98 10.44 -19.59
C LYS A 144 6.62 11.10 -18.25
N GLN A 145 6.51 10.30 -17.18
CA GLN A 145 6.29 10.80 -15.82
C GLN A 145 7.59 11.32 -15.19
N SER A 146 8.71 10.71 -15.56
CA SER A 146 10.07 11.14 -15.22
C SER A 146 10.98 10.90 -16.43
N ASN A 147 12.00 11.74 -16.61
CA ASN A 147 12.95 11.58 -17.70
C ASN A 147 14.02 10.53 -17.37
N THR A 148 14.45 10.48 -16.11
CA THR A 148 15.56 9.63 -15.65
C THR A 148 15.43 9.26 -14.18
N PHE A 149 16.01 8.13 -13.80
CA PHE A 149 16.28 7.74 -12.42
C PHE A 149 17.76 7.42 -12.25
N GLN A 150 18.34 7.90 -11.16
CA GLN A 150 19.75 7.67 -10.82
C GLN A 150 19.92 6.42 -9.97
N LYS A 151 21.13 5.90 -9.95
CA LYS A 151 21.53 4.85 -9.01
C LYS A 151 21.39 5.38 -7.58
N GLY A 152 20.67 4.65 -6.74
CA GLY A 152 20.39 5.02 -5.35
C GLY A 152 18.99 5.60 -5.13
N ASP A 153 18.32 6.08 -6.17
CA ASP A 153 16.95 6.62 -6.06
C ASP A 153 15.99 5.55 -5.56
N ARG A 154 15.14 5.88 -4.59
CA ARG A 154 14.14 4.94 -4.09
C ARG A 154 12.84 5.07 -4.86
N ILE A 155 12.41 3.93 -5.39
CA ILE A 155 11.19 3.83 -6.18
C ILE A 155 10.13 3.14 -5.34
N SER A 156 9.01 3.83 -5.19
CA SER A 156 7.84 3.37 -4.46
C SER A 156 6.89 2.63 -5.40
N TYR A 157 6.41 1.46 -4.96
CA TYR A 157 5.53 0.59 -5.74
C TYR A 157 4.57 -0.19 -4.84
N VAL A 158 3.53 -0.75 -5.46
CA VAL A 158 2.60 -1.72 -4.86
C VAL A 158 2.50 -2.96 -5.73
N ILE A 159 2.22 -4.11 -5.13
CA ILE A 159 1.96 -5.35 -5.85
C ILE A 159 0.45 -5.54 -6.04
N VAL A 160 0.03 -5.63 -7.30
CA VAL A 160 -1.35 -5.94 -7.70
C VAL A 160 -1.57 -7.45 -7.82
N GLU A 161 -2.82 -7.89 -7.92
CA GLU A 161 -3.20 -9.30 -8.03
C GLU A 161 -2.38 -10.04 -9.10
N ASN A 162 -1.95 -11.26 -8.75
CA ASN A 162 -1.15 -12.08 -9.65
C ASN A 162 -1.95 -12.53 -10.86
N ILE A 163 -1.35 -12.41 -12.03
CA ILE A 163 -1.79 -13.13 -13.22
C ILE A 163 -1.02 -14.47 -13.28
N PRO A 164 -1.69 -15.63 -13.42
CA PRO A 164 -1.02 -16.91 -13.50
C PRO A 164 0.05 -16.92 -14.61
N GLY A 165 1.26 -17.35 -14.28
CA GLY A 165 2.40 -17.40 -15.21
C GLY A 165 3.21 -16.10 -15.32
N GLN A 166 2.74 -14.97 -14.78
CA GLN A 166 3.51 -13.72 -14.77
C GLN A 166 4.50 -13.64 -13.61
N GLN A 167 5.61 -12.96 -13.85
CA GLN A 167 6.62 -12.70 -12.82
C GLN A 167 6.11 -11.67 -11.81
N LEU A 168 6.59 -11.75 -10.56
CA LEU A 168 6.20 -10.81 -9.51
C LEU A 168 6.49 -9.34 -9.87
N SER A 169 7.52 -9.09 -10.66
CA SER A 169 7.90 -7.75 -11.11
C SER A 169 6.92 -7.12 -12.08
N GLU A 170 6.24 -7.91 -12.90
CA GLU A 170 5.19 -7.44 -13.82
C GLU A 170 3.93 -7.01 -13.06
N ASN A 171 3.69 -7.61 -11.90
CA ASN A 171 2.59 -7.25 -11.00
C ASN A 171 2.88 -6.00 -10.16
N ALA A 172 4.03 -5.35 -10.36
CA ALA A 172 4.36 -4.11 -9.66
C ALA A 172 3.78 -2.90 -10.41
N GLN A 173 3.16 -1.98 -9.66
CA GLN A 173 2.53 -0.77 -10.22
C GLN A 173 2.86 0.46 -9.37
N ASP A 174 2.81 1.64 -9.98
CA ASP A 174 2.91 2.90 -9.23
C ASP A 174 1.70 3.04 -8.28
N PRO A 175 1.89 3.48 -7.02
CA PRO A 175 0.80 3.55 -6.05
C PRO A 175 -0.34 4.49 -6.45
N LEU A 176 -0.05 5.62 -7.12
CA LEU A 176 -1.08 6.56 -7.55
C LEU A 176 -1.80 6.04 -8.78
N GLU A 177 -1.09 5.40 -9.70
CA GLU A 177 -1.72 4.75 -10.87
C GLU A 177 -2.62 3.59 -10.44
N ALA A 178 -2.15 2.74 -9.53
CA ALA A 178 -2.94 1.65 -8.97
C ALA A 178 -4.22 2.15 -8.29
N PHE A 179 -4.13 3.28 -7.59
CA PHE A 179 -5.30 3.92 -6.96
C PHE A 179 -6.27 4.49 -8.00
N LYS A 180 -5.79 5.26 -8.98
CA LYS A 180 -6.63 5.86 -10.04
C LYS A 180 -7.38 4.80 -10.85
N ASN A 181 -6.68 3.74 -11.23
CA ASN A 181 -7.25 2.66 -12.02
C ASN A 181 -8.04 1.64 -11.19
N ASN A 182 -8.08 1.79 -9.87
CA ASN A 182 -8.73 0.87 -8.93
C ASN A 182 -8.23 -0.57 -9.10
N TYR A 183 -6.90 -0.75 -9.20
CA TYR A 183 -6.29 -2.07 -9.27
C TYR A 183 -6.42 -2.79 -7.93
N LYS A 184 -6.76 -4.08 -7.99
CA LYS A 184 -6.83 -4.93 -6.80
C LYS A 184 -5.43 -5.31 -6.36
N LEU A 185 -5.18 -5.17 -5.05
CA LEU A 185 -3.89 -5.49 -4.45
C LEU A 185 -3.77 -6.99 -4.19
N ASN A 186 -2.56 -7.53 -4.31
CA ASN A 186 -2.29 -8.90 -3.93
C ASN A 186 -2.18 -9.02 -2.40
N ILE A 187 -3.31 -9.26 -1.74
CA ILE A 187 -3.36 -9.39 -0.29
C ILE A 187 -2.46 -10.53 0.22
N GLN A 188 -2.40 -11.66 -0.51
CA GLN A 188 -1.59 -12.81 -0.12
C GLN A 188 -0.10 -12.45 -0.06
N TYR A 189 0.39 -11.63 -1.00
CA TYR A 189 1.77 -11.16 -1.00
C TYR A 189 2.11 -10.40 0.28
N TYR A 190 1.25 -9.45 0.70
CA TYR A 190 1.47 -8.68 1.92
C TYR A 190 1.36 -9.54 3.18
N ILE A 191 0.43 -10.50 3.23
CA ILE A 191 0.33 -11.47 4.33
C ILE A 191 1.62 -12.27 4.47
N ASN A 192 2.20 -12.73 3.36
CA ASN A 192 3.48 -13.47 3.40
C ASN A 192 4.63 -12.59 3.94
N GLN A 193 4.66 -11.29 3.63
CA GLN A 193 5.64 -10.36 4.19
C GLN A 193 5.45 -10.12 5.70
N ILE A 194 4.21 -10.13 6.18
CA ILE A 194 3.85 -9.95 7.59
C ILE A 194 4.14 -11.22 8.40
N LYS A 195 3.94 -12.39 7.79
CA LYS A 195 4.03 -13.69 8.44
C LYS A 195 5.38 -13.90 9.12
N ILE A 196 6.49 -13.72 8.39
CA ILE A 196 7.83 -14.04 8.89
C ILE A 196 8.21 -13.16 10.10
N PRO A 197 8.12 -11.81 10.04
CA PRO A 197 8.50 -10.96 11.16
C PRO A 197 7.65 -11.19 12.42
N ILE A 198 6.36 -11.47 12.26
CA ILE A 198 5.45 -11.70 13.38
C ILE A 198 5.71 -13.04 14.04
N ILE A 199 5.94 -14.10 13.26
CA ILE A 199 6.27 -15.42 13.80
C ILE A 199 7.55 -15.34 14.63
N HIS A 200 8.60 -14.71 14.12
CA HIS A 200 9.86 -14.56 14.87
C HIS A 200 9.71 -13.81 16.20
N ILE A 201 8.69 -12.96 16.35
CA ILE A 201 8.42 -12.28 17.62
C ILE A 201 7.56 -13.17 18.54
N LEU A 202 6.55 -13.81 17.97
CA LEU A 202 5.56 -14.57 18.74
C LEU A 202 6.01 -15.99 19.09
N GLU A 203 7.00 -16.58 18.40
CA GLU A 203 7.52 -17.93 18.69
C GLU A 203 8.11 -18.04 20.09
N HIS A 204 8.66 -16.93 20.62
CA HIS A 204 9.18 -16.86 21.97
C HIS A 204 8.10 -16.69 23.05
N ILE A 205 6.85 -16.45 22.65
CA ILE A 205 5.72 -16.14 23.54
C ILE A 205 4.68 -17.26 23.51
N ILE A 206 4.47 -17.87 22.33
CA ILE A 206 3.38 -18.81 22.05
C ILE A 206 3.97 -20.03 21.34
N PRO A 207 3.53 -21.25 21.70
CA PRO A 207 4.07 -22.47 21.11
C PRO A 207 3.77 -22.67 19.61
N ASN A 208 2.68 -22.09 19.09
CA ASN A 208 2.33 -22.19 17.67
C ASN A 208 1.83 -20.84 17.12
N PRO A 209 2.75 -19.92 16.75
CA PRO A 209 2.39 -18.64 16.15
C PRO A 209 1.89 -18.77 14.71
N GLU A 210 2.25 -19.85 13.99
CA GLU A 210 1.84 -20.06 12.60
C GLU A 210 0.33 -20.22 12.47
N ALA A 211 -0.33 -20.78 13.49
CA ALA A 211 -1.77 -20.94 13.54
C ALA A 211 -2.54 -19.63 13.34
N LEU A 212 -1.92 -18.47 13.66
CA LEU A 212 -2.50 -17.15 13.45
C LEU A 212 -2.67 -16.79 11.98
N PHE A 213 -1.92 -17.41 11.08
CA PHE A 213 -1.98 -17.14 9.64
C PHE A 213 -2.82 -18.15 8.86
N ASN A 214 -3.54 -19.05 9.56
CA ASN A 214 -4.51 -19.94 8.94
C ASN A 214 -5.73 -19.13 8.48
N LEU A 215 -5.72 -18.74 7.20
CA LEU A 215 -6.74 -17.86 6.59
C LEU A 215 -8.17 -18.36 6.76
N ASN A 216 -8.36 -19.69 6.85
CA ASN A 216 -9.64 -20.33 7.09
C ASN A 216 -10.29 -19.94 8.43
N GLN A 217 -9.54 -19.38 9.38
CA GLN A 217 -10.08 -18.91 10.66
C GLN A 217 -10.73 -17.52 10.56
N TYR A 218 -10.47 -16.78 9.48
CA TYR A 218 -10.93 -15.41 9.29
C TYR A 218 -12.12 -15.32 8.32
N THR A 219 -12.60 -16.45 7.78
CA THR A 219 -13.67 -16.52 6.77
C THR A 219 -15.08 -16.46 7.36
N SER A 220 -15.25 -16.35 8.68
CA SER A 220 -16.56 -16.38 9.36
C SER A 220 -17.35 -15.08 9.29
N VAL A 221 -16.78 -13.98 8.79
CA VAL A 221 -17.47 -12.68 8.70
C VAL A 221 -17.93 -12.45 7.26
N PRO A 222 -19.22 -12.11 7.02
CA PRO A 222 -19.70 -11.82 5.68
C PRO A 222 -18.82 -10.74 5.07
N LYS A 223 -18.35 -10.99 3.84
CA LYS A 223 -17.52 -10.10 3.03
C LYS A 223 -18.22 -8.75 2.83
N LYS A 224 -18.20 -7.87 3.84
CA LYS A 224 -18.41 -6.43 3.65
C LYS A 224 -17.12 -5.90 3.06
N THR A 225 -16.90 -6.20 1.78
CA THR A 225 -15.86 -5.56 0.99
C THR A 225 -16.14 -4.06 1.03
N PHE A 226 -15.44 -3.33 1.90
CA PHE A 226 -15.36 -1.86 1.80
C PHE A 226 -14.54 -1.43 0.58
N CYS A 227 -14.00 -2.38 -0.19
CA CYS A 227 -13.84 -2.26 -1.64
C CYS A 227 -15.21 -2.25 -2.33
N ASN A 228 -16.02 -1.23 -2.05
CA ASN A 228 -17.26 -0.95 -2.76
C ASN A 228 -16.98 -0.33 -4.13
N VAL A 229 -16.06 -0.94 -4.88
CA VAL A 229 -15.94 -0.91 -6.33
C VAL A 229 -15.19 -2.20 -6.71
N VAL A 230 -15.90 -3.33 -6.77
CA VAL A 230 -15.45 -4.44 -7.64
C VAL A 230 -15.69 -3.96 -9.07
N GLN A 231 -14.85 -3.04 -9.55
CA GLN A 231 -14.67 -2.85 -10.97
C GLN A 231 -13.47 -3.71 -11.35
N ASN A 232 -13.70 -4.62 -12.29
CA ASN A 232 -12.67 -5.41 -12.94
C ASN A 232 -11.82 -4.53 -13.87
N ASN A 233 -11.33 -3.38 -13.39
CA ASN A 233 -10.51 -2.47 -14.17
C ASN A 233 -9.03 -2.89 -14.17
N GLY A 234 -8.65 -3.84 -13.29
CA GLY A 234 -7.26 -4.21 -13.05
C GLY A 234 -6.64 -5.27 -13.95
N SER A 235 -7.37 -5.79 -14.93
CA SER A 235 -6.76 -6.65 -15.93
C SER A 235 -7.07 -6.09 -17.30
N LYS A 236 -6.05 -5.63 -18.03
CA LYS A 236 -6.11 -5.39 -19.47
C LYS A 236 -6.32 -6.73 -20.22
N LYS A 237 -7.33 -7.51 -19.84
CA LYS A 237 -7.77 -8.67 -20.61
C LYS A 237 -8.39 -8.10 -21.89
N ALA A 238 -8.03 -8.66 -23.04
CA ALA A 238 -8.65 -8.34 -24.34
C ALA A 238 -10.19 -8.40 -24.28
N LEU A 239 -10.75 -9.22 -23.37
CA LEU A 239 -12.19 -9.30 -23.09
C LEU A 239 -12.79 -8.02 -22.47
N ASN A 240 -12.06 -7.31 -21.59
CA ASN A 240 -12.56 -6.12 -20.90
C ASN A 240 -12.76 -4.94 -21.85
N LYS A 241 -12.10 -4.93 -23.01
CA LYS A 241 -12.31 -3.93 -24.08
C LYS A 241 -13.73 -3.96 -24.65
N TYR A 242 -14.40 -5.11 -24.57
CA TYR A 242 -15.76 -5.31 -25.09
C TYR A 242 -16.85 -5.13 -24.03
N LEU A 243 -16.49 -4.98 -22.75
CA LEU A 243 -17.44 -4.72 -21.68
C LEU A 243 -17.81 -3.23 -21.64
N LYS A 244 -19.04 -2.91 -22.03
CA LYS A 244 -19.60 -1.57 -21.83
C LYS A 244 -19.98 -1.40 -20.35
N LYS A 245 -19.37 -0.43 -19.67
CA LYS A 245 -19.73 -0.07 -18.29
C LYS A 245 -21.18 0.43 -18.27
N ARG A 246 -22.06 -0.29 -17.59
CA ARG A 246 -23.44 0.17 -17.34
C ARG A 246 -23.41 1.30 -16.30
N ILE A 247 -24.19 2.35 -16.54
CA ILE A 247 -24.36 3.44 -15.58
C ILE A 247 -25.31 2.91 -14.49
N THR A 248 -24.92 3.08 -13.24
CA THR A 248 -25.64 2.54 -12.08
C THR A 248 -26.00 3.67 -11.13
N CYS A 249 -27.14 3.52 -10.46
CA CYS A 249 -27.65 4.45 -9.46
C CYS A 249 -26.64 4.61 -8.33
N VAL A 250 -26.35 5.87 -7.94
CA VAL A 250 -25.39 6.18 -6.87
C VAL A 250 -25.79 5.57 -5.52
N ASN A 251 -27.09 5.38 -5.28
CA ASN A 251 -27.60 4.83 -4.02
C ASN A 251 -27.72 3.29 -4.02
N CYS A 252 -28.56 2.72 -4.90
CA CYS A 252 -28.90 1.29 -4.89
C CYS A 252 -28.12 0.44 -5.90
N ARG A 253 -27.34 1.05 -6.80
CA ARG A 253 -26.62 0.39 -7.90
C ARG A 253 -27.47 -0.26 -9.00
N ASP A 254 -28.78 -0.03 -8.99
CA ASP A 254 -29.65 -0.42 -10.10
C ASP A 254 -29.26 0.32 -11.38
N GLU A 255 -29.56 -0.25 -12.53
CA GLU A 255 -29.27 0.35 -13.82
C GLU A 255 -30.09 1.63 -14.02
N VAL A 256 -29.43 2.66 -14.56
CA VAL A 256 -30.05 3.96 -14.82
C VAL A 256 -29.81 4.39 -16.27
N PRO A 257 -30.75 5.15 -16.86
CA PRO A 257 -30.55 5.76 -18.16
C PRO A 257 -29.29 6.65 -18.20
N ILE A 258 -28.78 6.86 -19.41
CA ILE A 258 -27.67 7.78 -19.66
C ILE A 258 -28.05 9.18 -19.13
N ASN A 259 -27.12 9.84 -18.44
CA ASN A 259 -27.27 11.15 -17.80
C ASN A 259 -28.23 11.23 -16.58
N LYS A 260 -28.68 10.11 -16.02
CA LYS A 260 -29.41 10.11 -14.73
C LYS A 260 -28.53 9.52 -13.62
N PRO A 261 -28.31 10.23 -12.50
CA PRO A 261 -27.45 9.77 -11.41
C PRO A 261 -28.16 8.79 -10.46
N VAL A 262 -29.49 8.81 -10.41
CA VAL A 262 -30.31 8.05 -9.45
C VAL A 262 -31.47 7.37 -10.19
N CYS A 263 -31.90 6.19 -9.73
CA CYS A 263 -33.04 5.47 -10.31
C CYS A 263 -34.38 6.07 -9.88
N PHE A 264 -35.47 5.69 -10.54
CA PHE A 264 -36.82 6.20 -10.25
C PHE A 264 -37.24 5.98 -8.79
N ASN A 265 -36.91 4.82 -8.20
CA ASN A 265 -37.25 4.50 -6.81
C ASN A 265 -36.49 5.38 -5.81
N CYS A 266 -35.19 5.60 -6.05
CA CYS A 266 -34.33 6.40 -5.19
C CYS A 266 -34.51 7.92 -5.40
N ARG A 267 -35.24 8.35 -6.43
CA ARG A 267 -35.58 9.77 -6.67
C ARG A 267 -36.34 10.38 -5.49
N SER A 268 -37.24 9.62 -4.88
CA SER A 268 -37.98 10.06 -3.68
C SER A 268 -37.06 10.40 -2.50
N GLN A 269 -35.90 9.76 -2.41
CA GLN A 269 -34.90 9.94 -1.35
C GLN A 269 -33.71 10.81 -1.78
N GLN A 270 -33.84 11.58 -2.86
CA GLN A 270 -32.72 12.37 -3.41
C GLN A 270 -32.12 13.33 -2.38
N SER A 271 -32.94 13.97 -1.54
CA SER A 271 -32.47 14.90 -0.50
C SER A 271 -31.59 14.19 0.54
N GLU A 272 -31.97 12.99 0.97
CA GLU A 272 -31.20 12.18 1.91
C GLU A 272 -29.88 11.69 1.28
N ILE A 273 -29.92 11.27 0.01
CA ILE A 273 -28.73 10.86 -0.75
C ILE A 273 -27.75 12.03 -0.90
N LEU A 274 -28.27 13.21 -1.27
CA LEU A 274 -27.47 14.42 -1.42
C LEU A 274 -26.84 14.83 -0.09
N PHE A 275 -27.58 14.75 1.01
CA PHE A 275 -27.05 14.99 2.35
C PHE A 275 -25.92 14.01 2.72
N LYS A 276 -26.07 12.71 2.42
CA LYS A 276 -25.00 11.72 2.66
C LYS A 276 -23.74 12.04 1.86
N ILE A 277 -23.89 12.46 0.61
CA ILE A 277 -22.76 12.80 -0.27
C ILE A 277 -22.11 14.11 0.15
N SER A 278 -22.90 15.12 0.55
CA SER A 278 -22.33 16.38 1.06
C SER A 278 -21.51 16.16 2.33
N GLN A 279 -21.97 15.29 3.23
CA GLN A 279 -21.19 14.87 4.40
C GLN A 279 -19.87 14.18 4.00
N GLN A 280 -19.90 13.30 3.00
CA GLN A 280 -18.68 12.67 2.46
C GLN A 280 -17.72 13.68 1.82
N LEU A 281 -18.26 14.68 1.11
CA LEU A 281 -17.49 15.75 0.49
C LEU A 281 -16.78 16.60 1.55
N ILE A 282 -17.50 17.05 2.59
CA ILE A 282 -16.94 17.83 3.70
C ILE A 282 -15.82 17.04 4.39
N ASN A 283 -16.05 15.76 4.67
CA ASN A 283 -15.06 14.89 5.30
C ASN A 283 -13.80 14.71 4.43
N SER A 284 -13.97 14.52 3.11
CA SER A 284 -12.84 14.36 2.17
C SER A 284 -12.07 15.67 2.01
N GLN A 285 -12.78 16.80 1.96
CA GLN A 285 -12.19 18.13 1.91
C GLN A 285 -11.35 18.43 3.16
N SER A 286 -11.88 18.13 4.35
CA SER A 286 -11.16 18.30 5.62
C SER A 286 -9.88 17.46 5.66
N ARG A 287 -9.94 16.20 5.21
CA ARG A 287 -8.75 15.31 5.12
C ARG A 287 -7.72 15.85 4.13
N PHE A 288 -8.15 16.28 2.95
CA PHE A 288 -7.27 16.90 1.97
C PHE A 288 -6.59 18.15 2.54
N GLN A 289 -7.36 19.06 3.15
CA GLN A 289 -6.83 20.28 3.77
C GLN A 289 -5.80 19.97 4.87
N LYS A 290 -6.05 18.96 5.70
CA LYS A 290 -5.09 18.51 6.72
C LYS A 290 -3.74 18.14 6.10
N TYR A 291 -3.72 17.31 5.05
CA TYR A 291 -2.46 16.94 4.40
C TYR A 291 -1.85 18.07 3.59
N ASN A 292 -2.67 18.93 2.99
CA ASN A 292 -2.19 20.10 2.26
C ASN A 292 -1.50 21.10 3.19
N MET A 293 -2.04 21.35 4.38
CA MET A 293 -1.42 22.21 5.39
C MET A 293 -0.06 21.66 5.83
N ILE A 294 0.06 20.35 6.04
CA ILE A 294 1.36 19.72 6.36
C ILE A 294 2.38 19.97 5.23
N CYS A 295 1.96 19.87 3.97
CA CYS A 295 2.86 20.14 2.85
C CYS A 295 3.18 21.63 2.68
N GLN A 296 2.24 22.54 2.92
CA GLN A 296 2.47 23.99 2.92
C GLN A 296 3.48 24.40 3.99
N GLN A 297 3.36 23.84 5.20
CA GLN A 297 4.34 24.01 6.27
C GLN A 297 5.72 23.49 5.84
N CYS A 298 5.78 22.31 5.22
CA CYS A 298 7.03 21.73 4.70
C CYS A 298 7.67 22.59 3.61
N GLN A 299 6.88 23.22 2.74
CA GLN A 299 7.35 24.13 1.70
C GLN A 299 7.67 25.53 2.24
N GLN A 300 7.24 25.84 3.47
CA GLN A 300 7.29 27.19 4.05
C GLN A 300 6.58 28.25 3.20
N SER A 301 5.55 27.85 2.45
CA SER A 301 4.67 28.77 1.73
C SER A 301 3.22 28.56 2.16
N GLN A 302 2.56 29.64 2.54
CA GLN A 302 1.16 29.64 2.98
C GLN A 302 0.19 29.89 1.82
N PHE A 303 0.63 30.65 0.81
CA PHE A 303 -0.24 31.13 -0.27
C PHE A 303 -0.01 30.40 -1.59
N ASP A 304 1.20 29.89 -1.82
CA ASP A 304 1.50 29.22 -3.08
C ASP A 304 0.93 27.80 -3.13
N GLN A 305 0.76 27.32 -4.35
CA GLN A 305 0.39 25.94 -4.59
C GLN A 305 1.53 25.00 -4.21
N VAL A 306 1.17 23.82 -3.71
CA VAL A 306 2.15 22.82 -3.25
C VAL A 306 2.67 21.98 -4.43
N ILE A 307 3.89 22.26 -4.87
CA ILE A 307 4.57 21.62 -6.01
C ILE A 307 5.55 20.53 -5.54
N CYS A 308 5.11 19.66 -4.62
CA CYS A 308 5.94 18.57 -4.11
C CYS A 308 5.79 17.29 -4.96
N LYS A 309 6.92 16.68 -5.35
CA LYS A 309 7.03 15.38 -6.06
C LYS A 309 7.83 14.32 -5.27
N ASN A 310 8.00 14.50 -3.96
CA ASN A 310 8.79 13.56 -3.15
C ASN A 310 8.04 12.23 -2.95
N GLU A 311 8.42 11.21 -3.72
CA GLU A 311 7.85 9.85 -3.68
C GLU A 311 8.25 9.03 -2.45
N GLU A 312 9.18 9.50 -1.63
CA GLU A 312 9.47 8.87 -0.33
C GLU A 312 8.56 9.39 0.79
N CYS A 313 7.84 10.49 0.55
CA CYS A 313 7.01 11.11 1.57
C CYS A 313 5.65 10.41 1.69
N HIS A 314 5.31 9.91 2.88
CA HIS A 314 3.99 9.32 3.15
C HIS A 314 2.84 10.33 2.95
N THR A 315 3.05 11.58 3.38
CA THR A 315 2.08 12.67 3.23
C THR A 315 1.82 13.00 1.76
N TYR A 316 2.82 12.83 0.88
CA TYR A 316 2.64 13.03 -0.56
C TYR A 316 1.57 12.08 -1.12
N TYR A 317 1.64 10.78 -0.82
CA TYR A 317 0.64 9.82 -1.29
C TYR A 317 -0.75 10.09 -0.70
N LYS A 318 -0.83 10.35 0.60
CA LYS A 318 -2.10 10.69 1.27
C LYS A 318 -2.76 11.91 0.66
N ARG A 319 -2.01 13.00 0.44
CA ARG A 319 -2.52 14.22 -0.19
C ARG A 319 -3.08 13.95 -1.59
N ASN A 320 -2.33 13.25 -2.45
CA ASN A 320 -2.76 12.96 -3.81
C ASN A 320 -3.96 12.01 -3.86
N GLN A 321 -4.03 11.03 -2.97
CA GLN A 321 -5.19 10.14 -2.87
C GLN A 321 -6.45 10.88 -2.42
N GLU A 322 -6.35 11.67 -1.35
CA GLU A 322 -7.49 12.46 -0.87
C GLU A 322 -7.93 13.49 -1.91
N GLN A 323 -7.01 14.02 -2.73
CA GLN A 323 -7.36 14.87 -3.86
C GLN A 323 -8.20 14.12 -4.91
N ILE A 324 -7.81 12.90 -5.26
CA ILE A 324 -8.57 12.06 -6.20
C ILE A 324 -9.94 11.68 -5.61
N ILE A 325 -9.99 11.34 -4.32
CA ILE A 325 -11.25 11.04 -3.61
C ILE A 325 -12.17 12.26 -3.63
N LEU A 326 -11.63 13.44 -3.27
CA LEU A 326 -12.35 14.70 -3.26
C LEU A 326 -12.95 15.00 -4.64
N GLN A 327 -12.16 14.90 -5.71
CA GLN A 327 -12.64 15.11 -7.07
C GLN A 327 -13.77 14.13 -7.42
N ASN A 328 -13.59 12.83 -7.17
CA ASN A 328 -14.61 11.82 -7.45
C ASN A 328 -15.89 12.03 -6.63
N THR A 329 -15.80 12.50 -5.38
CA THR A 329 -16.97 12.82 -4.56
C THR A 329 -17.68 14.08 -5.03
N TRP A 330 -16.92 15.07 -5.51
CA TRP A 330 -17.45 16.31 -6.05
C TRP A 330 -18.18 16.07 -7.37
N ASP A 331 -17.60 15.28 -8.28
CA ASP A 331 -18.25 14.89 -9.53
C ASP A 331 -19.60 14.18 -9.29
N LYS A 332 -19.68 13.32 -8.26
CA LYS A 332 -20.94 12.65 -7.85
C LYS A 332 -21.95 13.63 -7.28
N TYR A 333 -21.48 14.61 -6.49
CA TYR A 333 -22.33 15.65 -5.92
C TYR A 333 -22.95 16.50 -7.04
N ASP A 334 -22.12 16.99 -7.97
CA ASP A 334 -22.56 17.81 -9.10
C ASP A 334 -23.55 17.07 -10.00
N GLN A 335 -23.28 15.79 -10.29
CA GLN A 335 -24.19 14.96 -11.08
C GLN A 335 -25.60 14.88 -10.47
N ILE A 336 -25.72 14.84 -9.13
CA ILE A 336 -27.02 14.76 -8.45
C ILE A 336 -27.66 16.13 -8.27
N TYR A 337 -26.85 17.15 -7.98
CA TYR A 337 -27.31 18.50 -7.69
C TYR A 337 -27.87 19.18 -8.95
N TYR A 338 -27.17 19.05 -10.09
CA TYR A 338 -27.57 19.68 -11.35
C TYR A 338 -28.41 18.76 -12.26
N CYS A 339 -28.88 17.61 -11.77
CA CYS A 339 -29.72 16.74 -12.58
C CYS A 339 -31.11 17.35 -12.77
N GLU A 340 -31.42 17.79 -13.99
CA GLU A 340 -32.78 18.10 -14.41
C GLU A 340 -33.56 16.79 -14.57
N TRP A 341 -34.66 16.67 -13.84
CA TRP A 341 -35.37 15.40 -13.67
C TRP A 341 -36.50 15.13 -14.64
#